data_AF-A0A437NR16-F1
#
_entry.id   AF-A0A437NR16-F1
#
_cell.length_a   1.000
_cell.length_b   1.000
_cell.length_c   1.000
_cell.angle_alpha   90.00
_cell.angle_beta   90.00
_cell.angle_gamma   90.00
#
_symmetry.space_group_name_H-M   'P 1'
#
loop_
_entity.id
_entity.type
_entity.pdbx_description
1 polymer ?
#
loop_
_entity_poly.entity_id
_entity_poly.type
_entity_poly.pdbx_seq_one_letter_code
_entity_poly.pdbx_strand_id
1 'polypeptide(L)'
;MERLGRAAPLPEDMQGRWRDVEEHSAELIVQGGEIICFGQLVVYDYKVIESEDGALTVTLNIDNEAEEDSFQRANITGLVITPEGDFCAYNVKFSCQFERVEV
;
A
#
# COMPACT_ATOMS: atom_id res chain seq x y z
N MET A 1 -10.33 5.37 12.11
CA MET A 1 -9.55 4.12 11.99
C MET A 1 -10.51 2.96 11.81
N GLU A 2 -10.46 2.30 10.66
CA GLU A 2 -11.23 1.07 10.40
C GLU A 2 -10.27 -0.09 10.14
N ARG A 3 -10.34 -1.14 10.97
CA ARG A 3 -9.55 -2.38 10.78
C ARG A 3 -10.33 -3.34 9.89
N LEU A 4 -9.75 -3.70 8.76
CA LEU A 4 -10.33 -4.61 7.78
C LEU A 4 -9.39 -5.78 7.51
N GLY A 5 -9.92 -6.98 7.34
CA GLY A 5 -9.13 -8.13 6.89
C GLY A 5 -8.59 -7.96 5.47
N ARG A 6 -7.61 -8.78 5.09
CA ARG A 6 -7.05 -8.80 3.72
C ARG A 6 -8.12 -8.98 2.64
N ALA A 7 -9.15 -9.80 2.87
CA ALA A 7 -10.19 -10.05 1.88
C ALA A 7 -11.06 -8.83 1.54
N ALA A 8 -11.15 -7.83 2.43
CA ALA A 8 -11.86 -6.60 2.14
C ALA A 8 -11.06 -5.76 1.12
N PRO A 9 -11.73 -5.05 0.21
CA PRO A 9 -11.04 -4.20 -0.75
C PRO A 9 -10.32 -3.03 -0.08
N LEU A 10 -9.23 -2.57 -0.70
CA LEU A 10 -8.65 -1.24 -0.45
C LEU A 10 -9.58 -0.15 -1.05
N PRO A 11 -9.43 1.11 -0.61
CA PRO A 11 -10.22 2.22 -1.15
C PRO A 11 -10.18 2.28 -2.68
N GLU A 12 -11.29 2.66 -3.31
CA GLU A 12 -11.40 2.75 -4.77
C GLU A 12 -10.32 3.65 -5.38
N ASP A 13 -9.95 4.73 -4.71
CA ASP A 13 -8.91 5.65 -5.15
C ASP A 13 -7.55 4.97 -5.33
N MET A 14 -7.25 3.92 -4.55
CA MET A 14 -5.99 3.15 -4.63
C MET A 14 -6.06 2.02 -5.66
N GLN A 15 -7.24 1.67 -6.17
CA GLN A 15 -7.42 0.53 -7.08
C GLN A 15 -6.79 0.79 -8.45
N GLY A 16 -6.20 -0.25 -9.04
CA GLY A 16 -5.63 -0.22 -10.38
C GLY A 16 -4.13 -0.48 -10.41
N ARG A 17 -3.48 -0.01 -11.48
CA ARG A 17 -2.05 -0.16 -11.70
C ARG A 17 -1.39 1.21 -11.63
N TRP A 18 -0.30 1.25 -10.89
CA TRP A 18 0.50 2.43 -10.63
C TRP A 18 1.95 2.12 -10.96
N ARG A 19 2.68 3.13 -11.40
CA ARG A 19 4.09 3.03 -11.78
C ARG A 19 4.88 3.97 -10.92
N ASP A 20 6.04 3.52 -10.46
CA ASP A 20 6.93 4.36 -9.67
C ASP A 20 7.45 5.52 -10.53
N VAL A 21 7.50 6.70 -9.93
CA VAL A 21 7.89 7.96 -10.60
C VAL A 21 9.40 8.00 -10.87
N GLU A 22 10.22 7.38 -10.01
CA GLU A 22 11.69 7.36 -10.13
C GLU A 22 12.18 6.15 -10.95
N GLU A 23 11.59 4.98 -10.73
CA GLU A 23 11.89 3.73 -11.40
C GLU A 23 10.68 3.23 -12.21
N HIS A 24 10.56 3.67 -13.46
CA HIS A 24 9.43 3.30 -14.33
C HIS A 24 9.23 1.79 -14.59
N SER A 25 10.19 0.94 -14.19
CA SER A 25 10.05 -0.53 -14.24
C SER A 25 9.37 -1.10 -12.99
N ALA A 26 9.34 -0.33 -11.90
CA ALA A 26 8.66 -0.67 -10.67
C ALA A 26 7.17 -0.32 -10.76
N GLU A 27 6.36 -1.25 -10.30
CA GLU A 27 4.91 -1.16 -10.41
C GLU A 27 4.26 -1.57 -9.10
N LEU A 28 3.16 -0.89 -8.80
CA LEU A 28 2.26 -1.19 -7.71
C LEU A 28 0.88 -1.48 -8.30
N ILE A 29 0.38 -2.68 -8.04
CA ILE A 29 -0.93 -3.12 -8.50
C ILE A 29 -1.78 -3.39 -7.27
N VAL A 30 -2.93 -2.71 -7.20
CA VAL A 30 -3.92 -2.90 -6.16
C VAL A 30 -5.20 -3.43 -6.80
N GLN A 31 -5.63 -4.61 -6.37
CA GLN A 31 -6.81 -5.29 -6.89
C GLN A 31 -7.64 -5.85 -5.74
N GLY A 32 -8.72 -5.15 -5.42
CA GLY A 32 -9.50 -5.43 -4.22
C GLY A 32 -8.60 -5.32 -2.99
N GLY A 33 -8.41 -6.43 -2.30
CA GLY A 33 -7.57 -6.57 -1.10
C GLY A 33 -6.17 -7.11 -1.37
N GLU A 34 -5.77 -7.25 -2.63
CA GLU A 34 -4.46 -7.77 -3.00
C GLU A 34 -3.57 -6.66 -3.51
N ILE A 35 -2.30 -6.71 -3.09
CA ILE A 35 -1.33 -5.67 -3.39
C ILE A 35 -0.07 -6.36 -3.91
N ILE A 36 0.35 -6.00 -5.11
CA ILE A 36 1.59 -6.47 -5.72
C ILE A 36 2.48 -5.25 -5.88
N CYS A 37 3.62 -5.25 -5.20
CA CYS A 37 4.58 -4.15 -5.23
C CYS A 37 5.92 -4.68 -5.73
N PHE A 38 6.51 -4.04 -6.74
CA PHE A 38 7.75 -4.50 -7.40
C PHE A 38 7.67 -5.95 -7.90
N GLY A 39 6.49 -6.37 -8.37
CA GLY A 39 6.24 -7.75 -8.81
C GLY A 39 6.13 -8.78 -7.68
N GLN A 40 6.22 -8.37 -6.41
CA GLN A 40 6.05 -9.23 -5.25
C GLN A 40 4.68 -9.03 -4.60
N LEU A 41 4.01 -10.14 -4.29
CA LEU A 41 2.75 -10.10 -3.55
C LEU A 41 3.02 -9.69 -2.09
N VAL A 42 2.32 -8.66 -1.62
CA VAL A 42 2.39 -8.21 -0.23
C VAL A 42 1.48 -9.09 0.61
N VAL A 43 2.08 -9.90 1.48
CA VAL A 43 1.35 -10.83 2.35
C VAL A 43 1.12 -10.18 3.70
N TYR A 44 -0.12 -9.80 3.97
CA TYR A 44 -0.57 -9.20 5.24
C TYR A 44 -1.89 -9.86 5.70
N ASP A 45 -2.20 -9.78 7.00
CA ASP A 45 -3.43 -10.35 7.56
C ASP A 45 -4.58 -9.33 7.57
N TYR A 46 -4.26 -8.11 8.00
CA TYR A 46 -5.22 -7.03 8.12
C TYR A 46 -4.62 -5.69 7.72
N LYS A 47 -5.51 -4.75 7.46
CA LYS A 47 -5.19 -3.36 7.16
C LYS A 47 -5.99 -2.43 8.05
N VAL A 48 -5.44 -1.26 8.31
CA VAL A 48 -6.10 -0.17 9.00
C VAL A 48 -6.22 0.98 8.03
N ILE A 49 -7.44 1.43 7.78
CA ILE A 49 -7.73 2.57 6.90
C ILE A 49 -8.02 3.79 7.75
N GLU A 50 -7.35 4.89 7.41
CA GLU A 50 -7.44 6.17 8.08
C GLU A 50 -7.53 7.27 7.05
N SER A 51 -8.40 8.24 7.28
CA SER A 51 -8.54 9.41 6.44
C SER A 51 -8.43 10.63 7.34
N GLU A 52 -7.35 11.39 7.23
CA GLU A 52 -7.09 12.57 8.05
C GLU A 52 -6.56 13.70 7.16
N ASP A 53 -7.09 14.91 7.34
CA ASP A 53 -6.71 16.11 6.57
C ASP A 53 -6.76 15.93 5.03
N GLY A 54 -7.68 15.10 4.55
CA GLY A 54 -7.80 14.78 3.12
C GLY A 54 -6.77 13.78 2.59
N ALA A 55 -5.82 13.33 3.42
CA ALA A 55 -4.95 12.21 3.10
C ALA A 55 -5.66 10.88 3.45
N LEU A 56 -5.53 9.88 2.58
CA LEU A 56 -6.04 8.54 2.80
C LEU A 56 -4.88 7.57 3.03
N THR A 57 -4.74 7.11 4.26
CA THR A 57 -3.68 6.22 4.72
C THR A 57 -4.22 4.82 4.94
N VAL A 58 -3.51 3.81 4.43
CA VAL A 58 -3.77 2.40 4.63
C VAL A 58 -2.51 1.75 5.19
N THR A 59 -2.58 1.29 6.44
CA THR A 59 -1.48 0.61 7.12
C THR A 59 -1.71 -0.90 7.09
N LEU A 60 -0.76 -1.65 6.54
CA LEU A 60 -0.78 -3.11 6.42
C LEU A 60 -0.09 -3.73 7.62
N ASN A 61 -0.68 -4.78 8.19
CA ASN A 61 -0.19 -5.44 9.40
C ASN A 61 -0.42 -6.95 9.32
N ILE A 62 0.32 -7.68 10.16
CA ILE A 62 0.17 -9.12 10.36
C ILE A 62 -0.23 -9.40 11.80
N ASP A 63 -0.95 -10.49 12.04
CA ASP A 63 -1.34 -10.88 13.41
C ASP A 63 -0.17 -11.56 14.15
N ASN A 64 0.87 -12.01 13.44
CA ASN A 64 2.05 -12.65 14.02
C ASN A 64 3.13 -11.63 14.41
N GLU A 65 3.10 -11.14 15.64
CA GLU A 65 4.07 -10.17 16.18
C GLU A 65 5.53 -10.62 16.06
N ALA A 66 5.81 -11.93 16.09
CA ALA A 66 7.17 -12.46 15.97
C ALA A 66 7.79 -12.22 14.58
N GLU A 67 6.96 -12.08 13.54
CA GLU A 67 7.41 -11.81 12.17
C GLU A 67 7.26 -10.33 11.79
N GLU A 68 6.78 -9.47 12.69
CA GLU A 68 6.45 -8.08 12.39
C GLU A 68 7.67 -7.30 11.89
N ASP A 69 8.83 -7.39 12.55
CA ASP A 69 10.06 -6.72 12.09
C ASP A 69 10.50 -7.22 10.70
N SER A 70 10.37 -8.52 10.44
CA SER A 70 10.69 -9.09 9.13
C SER A 70 9.73 -8.61 8.05
N PHE A 71 8.43 -8.58 8.36
CA PHE A 71 7.39 -8.05 7.47
C PHE A 71 7.65 -6.58 7.14
N GLN A 72 7.88 -5.74 8.17
CA GLN A 72 8.11 -4.31 7.99
C GLN A 72 9.35 -4.01 7.15
N ARG A 73 10.36 -4.88 7.17
CA ARG A 73 11.61 -4.71 6.41
C ARG A 73 11.58 -5.28 5.00
N ALA A 74 10.68 -6.21 4.73
CA ALA A 74 10.61 -6.95 3.47
C ALA A 74 9.45 -6.50 2.57
N ASN A 75 8.37 -5.99 3.17
CA ASN A 75 7.17 -5.58 2.46
C ASN A 75 6.91 -4.08 2.65
N ILE A 76 6.00 -3.54 1.84
CA ILE A 76 5.37 -2.26 2.15
C ILE A 76 4.45 -2.43 3.37
N THR A 77 4.46 -1.44 4.25
CA THR A 77 3.66 -1.43 5.48
C THR A 77 2.60 -0.34 5.44
N GLY A 78 2.76 0.63 4.54
CA GLY A 78 1.85 1.77 4.43
C GLY A 78 1.65 2.20 2.99
N LEU A 79 0.45 2.66 2.72
CA LEU A 79 -0.01 3.22 1.46
C LEU A 79 -0.73 4.52 1.78
N VAL A 80 -0.39 5.63 1.13
CA VAL A 80 -0.97 6.95 1.40
C VAL A 80 -1.32 7.60 0.07
N ILE A 81 -2.56 8.05 -0.07
CA ILE A 81 -2.93 9.04 -1.08
C ILE A 81 -2.90 10.40 -0.38
N THR A 82 -2.05 11.30 -0.86
CA THR A 82 -1.98 12.69 -0.36
C THR A 82 -3.26 13.44 -0.75
N PRO A 83 -3.60 14.55 -0.07
CA PRO A 83 -4.71 15.40 -0.49
C PRO A 83 -4.54 15.98 -1.91
N GLU A 84 -3.31 15.99 -2.43
CA GLU A 84 -2.97 16.41 -3.80
C GLU A 84 -3.24 15.32 -4.84
N GLY A 85 -3.48 14.07 -4.39
CA GLY A 85 -3.77 12.91 -5.23
C GLY A 85 -2.55 12.03 -5.53
N ASP A 86 -1.40 12.31 -4.94
CA ASP A 86 -0.18 11.49 -5.10
C ASP A 86 -0.30 10.21 -4.29
N PHE A 87 0.04 9.08 -4.92
CA PHE A 87 0.00 7.79 -4.25
C PHE A 87 1.40 7.35 -3.82
N CYS A 88 1.61 7.17 -2.52
CA CYS A 88 2.89 6.77 -1.95
C CYS A 88 2.75 5.41 -1.27
N ALA A 89 3.73 4.52 -1.47
CA ALA A 89 3.91 3.32 -0.66
C ALA A 89 5.21 3.41 0.11
N TYR A 90 5.21 2.96 1.36
CA TYR A 90 6.41 3.02 2.19
C TYR A 90 6.54 1.83 3.14
N ASN A 91 7.75 1.66 3.63
CA ASN A 91 8.09 0.82 4.77
C ASN A 91 9.21 1.46 5.60
N VAL A 92 9.78 0.70 6.54
CA VAL A 92 10.84 1.21 7.43
C VAL A 92 12.18 1.49 6.71
N LYS A 93 12.33 1.09 5.45
CA LYS A 93 13.57 1.25 4.67
C LYS A 93 13.44 2.25 3.53
N PHE A 94 12.26 2.39 2.94
CA PHE A 94 12.06 3.22 1.76
C PHE A 94 10.64 3.78 1.69
N SER A 95 10.50 4.81 0.87
CA SER A 95 9.23 5.39 0.43
C SER A 95 9.30 5.62 -1.06
N CYS A 96 8.27 5.21 -1.77
CA CYS A 96 8.15 5.33 -3.22
C CYS A 96 6.86 6.08 -3.56
N GLN A 97 6.94 6.96 -4.54
CA GLN A 97 5.79 7.68 -5.08
C GLN A 97 5.41 7.04 -6.42
N PHE A 98 4.12 6.86 -6.63
CA PHE A 98 3.55 6.21 -7.79
C PHE A 98 2.57 7.14 -8.51
N GLU A 99 2.65 7.12 -9.82
CA GLU A 99 1.70 7.75 -10.73
C GLU A 99 0.76 6.70 -11.34
N ARG A 100 -0.48 7.11 -11.61
CA ARG A 100 -1.49 6.20 -12.16
C ARG A 100 -1.17 5.90 -13.61
N VAL A 101 -1.11 4.62 -13.97
CA VAL A 101 -0.93 4.22 -15.37
C VAL A 101 -2.31 4.22 -16.02
N GLU A 102 -2.65 5.28 -16.76
CA GLU A 102 -3.79 5.27 -17.66
C GLU A 102 -3.54 4.23 -18.77
N VAL A 103 -4.50 3.32 -18.97
CA VAL A 103 -4.49 2.29 -20.03
C VAL A 103 -5.28 2.77 -21.23
#